data_AF-A0AAX0W3X6-F1
#
_entry.id   AF-A0AAX0W3X6-F1
#
_cell.length_a   1.000
_cell.length_b   1.000
_cell.length_c   1.000
_cell.angle_alpha   90.00
_cell.angle_beta   90.00
_cell.angle_gamma   90.00
#
_symmetry.space_group_name_H-M   'P 1'
#
loop_
_entity.id
_entity.type
_entity.pdbx_description
1 polymer ?
#
loop_
_entity_poly.entity_id
_entity_poly.type
_entity_poly.pdbx_seq_one_letter_code
_entity_poly.pdbx_strand_id
1 'polypeptide(L)'
;MKRTITTLLVAGAVGSAAVLGTAYFGLVNVGADDPHFPAVHSFLAMARDRSIEVRARDIEVPDLKNAALIKAGAGNYNAMCIGCHLAPGVGKTELSQALYPSPPDLTKVGVGGEPAAAFWTIKHGIKATGMPAWGKSMGDEYIWGIVAFLDQLPEMNPEQYKALVATSGGHQHGGGESDMHNHEGQHGGSGHAEHGDHDEAADNDHAQAAHDHGAPPAGATQAADHHGDHNAAEAHSDAHPKSSTKTHVHKDGKEHTHAN
;
A
#
# COMPACT_ATOMS: atom_id res chain seq x y z
N MET A 1 51.80 11.20 18.95
CA MET A 1 50.83 10.09 18.79
C MET A 1 49.85 10.00 19.97
N LYS A 2 50.28 9.75 21.23
CA LYS A 2 49.36 9.66 22.39
C LYS A 2 48.47 10.91 22.58
N ARG A 3 49.05 12.12 22.54
CA ARG A 3 48.29 13.38 22.64
C ARG A 3 47.24 13.53 21.53
N THR A 4 47.61 13.23 20.29
CA THR A 4 46.70 13.27 19.13
C THR A 4 45.54 12.30 19.28
N ILE A 5 45.80 11.07 19.74
CA ILE A 5 44.76 10.05 19.99
C ILE A 5 43.83 10.52 21.10
N THR A 6 44.37 10.99 22.23
CA THR A 6 43.56 11.52 23.34
C THR A 6 42.69 12.69 22.88
N THR A 7 43.23 13.62 22.08
CA THR A 7 42.46 14.75 21.55
C THR A 7 41.31 14.28 20.64
N LEU A 8 41.55 13.32 19.74
CA LEU A 8 40.50 12.78 18.89
C LEU A 8 39.41 12.05 19.68
N LEU A 9 39.79 11.30 20.72
CA LEU A 9 38.83 10.61 21.60
C LEU A 9 37.96 11.59 22.38
N VAL A 10 38.56 12.63 22.97
CA VAL A 10 37.82 13.67 23.69
C VAL A 10 36.90 14.43 22.74
N ALA A 11 37.40 14.83 21.56
CA ALA A 11 36.59 15.51 20.55
C ALA A 11 35.40 14.64 20.09
N GLY A 12 35.64 13.35 19.87
CA GLY A 12 34.59 12.38 19.53
C GLY A 12 33.54 12.25 20.63
N ALA A 13 33.97 12.10 21.89
CA ALA A 13 33.07 11.99 23.03
C ALA A 13 32.21 13.26 23.23
N VAL A 14 32.82 14.44 23.12
CA VAL A 14 32.10 15.73 23.19
C VAL A 14 31.10 15.85 22.04
N GLY A 15 31.50 15.48 20.82
CA GLY A 15 30.61 15.47 19.66
C GLY A 15 29.41 14.54 19.86
N SER A 16 29.63 13.30 20.31
CA SER A 16 28.55 12.36 20.60
C SER A 16 27.62 12.84 21.71
N ALA A 17 28.17 13.39 22.79
CA ALA A 17 27.38 13.96 23.88
C ALA A 17 26.51 15.13 23.40
N ALA A 18 27.01 15.99 22.50
CA ALA A 18 26.24 17.08 21.93
C ALA A 18 25.09 16.59 21.04
N VAL A 19 25.32 15.57 20.20
CA VAL A 19 24.27 14.97 19.36
C VAL A 19 23.19 14.32 20.23
N LEU A 20 23.59 13.51 21.21
CA LEU A 20 22.65 12.86 22.13
C LEU A 20 21.89 13.87 22.99
N GLY A 21 22.56 14.92 23.48
CA GLY A 21 21.93 16.00 24.22
C GLY A 21 20.87 16.70 23.37
N THR A 22 21.20 17.08 22.14
CA THR A 22 20.25 17.72 21.21
C THR A 22 19.00 16.87 21.00
N ALA A 23 19.16 15.55 20.82
CA ALA A 23 18.03 14.63 20.68
C ALA A 23 17.24 14.48 21.99
N TYR A 24 17.92 14.25 23.12
CA TYR A 24 17.29 14.04 24.43
C TYR A 24 16.47 15.26 24.89
N PHE A 25 16.98 16.46 24.64
CA PHE A 25 16.29 17.71 24.98
C PHE A 25 15.22 18.12 23.94
N GLY A 26 14.98 17.31 22.91
CA GLY A 26 13.94 17.57 21.91
C GLY A 26 14.21 18.80 21.03
N LEU A 27 15.47 19.17 20.85
CA LEU A 27 15.86 20.32 20.03
C LEU A 27 15.74 20.04 18.53
N VAL A 28 15.61 18.77 18.14
CA VAL A 28 15.28 18.36 16.77
C VAL A 28 13.78 18.11 16.69
N ASN A 29 13.09 18.95 15.93
CA ASN A 29 11.70 18.69 15.58
C ASN A 29 11.63 17.51 14.60
N VAL A 30 10.72 16.56 14.87
CA VAL A 30 10.51 15.36 14.05
C VAL A 30 9.22 15.44 13.23
N GLY A 31 8.52 16.58 13.27
CA GLY A 31 7.35 16.85 12.44
C GLY A 31 7.68 16.76 10.95
N ALA A 32 6.84 16.06 10.18
CA ALA A 32 7.03 15.92 8.75
C ALA A 32 6.84 17.24 7.98
N ASP A 33 6.19 18.22 8.60
CA ASP A 33 6.00 19.58 8.11
C ASP A 33 7.21 20.50 8.35
N ASP A 34 8.25 20.02 9.05
CA ASP A 34 9.52 20.72 9.28
C ASP A 34 10.67 20.01 8.53
N PRO A 35 10.99 20.45 7.30
CA PRO A 35 12.01 19.79 6.49
C PRO A 35 13.39 19.81 7.15
N HIS A 36 14.16 18.75 6.91
CA HIS A 36 15.56 18.71 7.29
C HIS A 36 16.33 19.94 6.76
N PHE A 37 17.33 20.38 7.53
CA PHE A 37 18.31 21.35 7.07
C PHE A 37 18.86 20.99 5.68
N PRO A 38 19.12 21.97 4.78
CA PRO A 38 19.47 21.69 3.38
C PRO A 38 20.63 20.71 3.18
N ALA A 39 21.67 20.78 4.03
CA ALA A 39 22.81 19.86 3.98
C ALA A 39 22.42 18.42 4.35
N VAL A 40 21.58 18.26 5.38
CA VAL A 40 21.07 16.94 5.80
C VAL A 40 20.15 16.39 4.73
N HIS A 41 19.22 17.19 4.21
CA HIS A 41 18.34 16.80 3.12
C HIS A 41 19.12 16.32 1.89
N SER A 42 20.13 17.09 1.47
CA SER A 42 20.97 16.75 0.31
C SER A 42 21.76 15.46 0.53
N PHE A 43 22.29 15.25 1.74
CA PHE A 43 22.97 14.01 2.09
C PHE A 43 22.02 12.80 2.05
N LEU A 44 20.81 12.93 2.60
CA LEU A 44 19.80 11.86 2.57
C LEU A 44 19.35 11.54 1.15
N ALA A 45 19.13 12.55 0.31
CA ALA A 45 18.80 12.37 -1.11
C ALA A 45 19.92 11.64 -1.85
N MET A 46 21.18 12.07 -1.69
CA MET A 46 22.33 11.39 -2.27
C MET A 46 22.44 9.93 -1.80
N ALA A 47 22.29 9.67 -0.50
CA ALA A 47 22.37 8.34 0.06
C ALA A 47 21.25 7.42 -0.47
N ARG A 48 20.02 7.95 -0.59
CA ARG A 48 18.88 7.26 -1.21
C ARG A 48 19.20 6.91 -2.66
N ASP A 49 19.56 7.90 -3.47
CA ASP A 49 19.75 7.73 -4.92
C ASP A 49 20.88 6.74 -5.22
N ARG A 50 22.03 6.88 -4.55
CA ARG A 50 23.15 5.92 -4.68
C ARG A 50 22.79 4.53 -4.18
N SER A 51 21.99 4.40 -3.12
CA SER A 51 21.56 3.09 -2.63
C SER A 51 20.65 2.39 -3.64
N ILE A 52 19.71 3.11 -4.24
CA ILE A 52 18.80 2.56 -5.26
C ILE A 52 19.63 2.11 -6.47
N GLU A 53 20.48 2.98 -7.01
CA GLU A 53 21.33 2.68 -8.18
C GLU A 53 22.17 1.41 -7.96
N VAL A 54 22.86 1.31 -6.82
CA VAL A 54 23.71 0.15 -6.50
C VAL A 54 22.89 -1.14 -6.36
N ARG A 55 21.65 -1.07 -5.86
CA ARG A 55 20.82 -2.27 -5.61
C ARG A 55 19.99 -2.68 -6.81
N ALA A 56 19.68 -1.73 -7.70
CA ALA A 56 18.94 -1.97 -8.91
C ALA A 56 19.82 -2.49 -10.06
N ARG A 57 21.15 -2.29 -9.99
CA ARG A 57 22.08 -2.57 -11.10
C ARG A 57 22.02 -4.00 -11.68
N ASP A 58 21.73 -4.98 -10.83
CA ASP A 58 21.75 -6.41 -11.19
C ASP A 58 20.33 -6.97 -11.38
N ILE A 59 19.30 -6.10 -11.42
CA ILE A 59 17.91 -6.50 -11.63
C ILE A 59 17.65 -6.65 -13.13
N GLU A 60 17.29 -7.85 -13.54
CA GLU A 60 16.87 -8.13 -14.90
C GLU A 60 15.47 -7.56 -15.16
N VAL A 61 15.37 -6.69 -16.17
CA VAL A 61 14.12 -6.06 -16.57
C VAL A 61 13.41 -6.98 -17.58
N PRO A 62 12.17 -7.44 -17.31
CA PRO A 62 11.41 -8.24 -18.24
C PRO A 62 10.87 -7.39 -19.41
N ASP A 63 10.22 -8.01 -20.39
CA ASP A 63 9.56 -7.27 -21.47
C ASP A 63 8.36 -6.47 -20.93
N LEU A 64 8.54 -5.15 -20.81
CA LEU A 64 7.53 -4.22 -20.31
C LEU A 64 6.43 -3.90 -21.33
N LYS A 65 6.54 -4.35 -22.59
CA LYS A 65 5.55 -4.05 -23.64
C LYS A 65 4.36 -5.01 -23.65
N ASN A 66 4.33 -5.97 -22.75
CA ASN A 66 3.23 -6.92 -22.63
C ASN A 66 1.93 -6.21 -22.19
N ALA A 67 0.94 -6.16 -23.08
CA ALA A 67 -0.33 -5.47 -22.84
C ALA A 67 -1.10 -6.01 -21.62
N ALA A 68 -1.05 -7.33 -21.36
CA ALA A 68 -1.70 -7.91 -20.19
C ALA A 68 -1.02 -7.48 -18.88
N LEU A 69 0.31 -7.38 -18.89
CA LEU A 69 1.12 -6.92 -17.76
C LEU A 69 0.84 -5.44 -17.44
N ILE A 70 0.85 -4.58 -18.45
CA ILE A 70 0.51 -3.14 -18.35
C ILE A 70 -0.90 -2.97 -17.78
N LYS A 71 -1.85 -3.74 -18.31
CA LYS A 71 -3.25 -3.69 -17.90
C LYS A 71 -3.45 -4.09 -16.43
N ALA A 72 -2.81 -5.16 -15.98
CA ALA A 72 -2.83 -5.56 -14.57
C ALA A 72 -2.16 -4.50 -13.68
N GLY A 73 -1.03 -3.94 -14.14
CA GLY A 73 -0.34 -2.83 -13.50
C GLY A 73 -1.20 -1.59 -13.28
N ALA A 74 -2.03 -1.22 -14.26
CA ALA A 74 -2.94 -0.09 -14.17
C ALA A 74 -3.94 -0.24 -13.02
N GLY A 75 -4.48 -1.44 -12.82
CA GLY A 75 -5.40 -1.74 -11.72
C GLY A 75 -4.74 -1.61 -10.34
N ASN A 76 -3.55 -2.20 -10.19
CA ASN A 76 -2.74 -2.08 -8.96
C ASN A 76 -2.34 -0.63 -8.68
N TYR A 77 -1.85 0.09 -9.69
CA TYR A 77 -1.50 1.51 -9.56
C TYR A 77 -2.69 2.34 -9.10
N ASN A 78 -3.86 2.15 -9.73
CA ASN A 78 -5.07 2.88 -9.40
C ASN A 78 -5.52 2.64 -7.95
N ALA A 79 -5.39 1.41 -7.45
CA ALA A 79 -5.82 1.08 -6.09
C ALA A 79 -4.86 1.61 -5.02
N MET A 80 -3.55 1.71 -5.31
CA MET A 80 -2.53 1.81 -4.26
C MET A 80 -1.65 3.06 -4.35
N CYS A 81 -1.49 3.63 -5.54
CA CYS A 81 -0.46 4.64 -5.79
C CYS A 81 -1.05 6.04 -5.95
N ILE A 82 -2.26 6.15 -6.51
CA ILE A 82 -2.84 7.45 -6.91
C ILE A 82 -3.08 8.40 -5.75
N GLY A 83 -3.26 7.87 -4.54
CA GLY A 83 -3.44 8.67 -3.32
C GLY A 83 -2.24 9.58 -3.07
N CYS A 84 -1.03 9.11 -3.36
CA CYS A 84 0.21 9.86 -3.14
C CYS A 84 0.84 10.39 -4.43
N HIS A 85 0.75 9.63 -5.53
CA HIS A 85 1.47 9.87 -6.78
C HIS A 85 0.61 10.37 -7.95
N LEU A 86 -0.69 10.57 -7.71
CA LEU A 86 -1.69 11.10 -8.64
C LEU A 86 -2.01 10.16 -9.82
N ALA A 87 -2.97 10.55 -10.65
CA ALA A 87 -3.35 9.89 -11.88
C ALA A 87 -3.70 10.93 -12.96
N PRO A 88 -3.70 10.59 -14.25
CA PRO A 88 -4.04 11.54 -15.30
C PRO A 88 -5.39 12.23 -15.04
N GLY A 89 -5.36 13.56 -15.02
CA GLY A 89 -6.55 14.39 -14.73
C GLY A 89 -6.92 14.51 -13.25
N VAL A 90 -6.15 13.91 -12.34
CA VAL A 90 -6.34 14.04 -10.88
C VAL A 90 -5.46 15.17 -10.36
N GLY A 91 -6.09 16.15 -9.68
CA GLY A 91 -5.38 17.22 -8.99
C GLY A 91 -4.63 16.72 -7.75
N LYS A 92 -3.87 17.61 -7.11
CA LYS A 92 -3.17 17.28 -5.86
C LYS A 92 -4.15 16.74 -4.80
N THR A 93 -3.75 15.66 -4.14
CA THR A 93 -4.46 15.06 -3.00
C THR A 93 -3.88 15.57 -1.67
N GLU A 94 -4.59 15.34 -0.57
CA GLU A 94 -4.07 15.61 0.78
C GLU A 94 -2.74 14.87 1.03
N LEU A 95 -2.66 13.59 0.67
CA LEU A 95 -1.43 12.80 0.87
C LEU A 95 -0.26 13.28 -0.02
N SER A 96 -0.52 13.63 -1.29
CA SER A 96 0.53 14.14 -2.17
C SER A 96 1.15 15.46 -1.67
N GLN A 97 0.40 16.22 -0.87
CA GLN A 97 0.81 17.51 -0.33
C GLN A 97 1.42 17.42 1.08
N ALA A 98 0.93 16.48 1.91
CA ALA A 98 1.30 16.38 3.32
C ALA A 98 2.47 15.43 3.61
N LEU A 99 2.86 14.58 2.66
CA LEU A 99 3.99 13.68 2.84
C LEU A 99 5.33 14.39 2.69
N TYR A 100 6.27 14.04 3.56
CA TYR A 100 7.66 14.47 3.49
C TYR A 100 8.62 13.26 3.42
N PRO A 101 9.53 13.21 2.42
CA PRO A 101 9.57 14.08 1.25
C PRO A 101 8.30 13.95 0.40
N SER A 102 7.97 15.02 -0.35
CA SER A 102 6.80 15.01 -1.23
C SER A 102 6.96 13.95 -2.33
N PRO A 103 5.96 13.08 -2.54
CA PRO A 103 5.99 12.09 -3.60
C PRO A 103 6.05 12.75 -4.98
N PRO A 104 6.82 12.20 -5.94
CA PRO A 104 6.79 12.69 -7.31
C PRO A 104 5.43 12.42 -7.97
N ASP A 105 5.03 13.32 -8.85
CA ASP A 105 3.88 13.14 -9.74
C ASP A 105 4.25 12.15 -10.86
N LEU A 106 3.84 10.89 -10.69
CA LEU A 106 4.22 9.81 -11.61
C LEU A 106 3.52 9.95 -12.97
N THR A 107 2.47 10.76 -13.08
CA THR A 107 1.85 11.10 -14.37
C THR A 107 2.75 11.93 -15.27
N LYS A 108 3.82 12.52 -14.71
CA LYS A 108 4.79 13.31 -15.46
C LYS A 108 6.11 12.59 -15.66
N VAL A 109 6.57 11.86 -14.64
CA VAL A 109 7.91 11.27 -14.63
C VAL A 109 7.93 9.79 -15.02
N GLY A 110 6.83 9.05 -14.83
CA GLY A 110 6.78 7.60 -15.05
C GLY A 110 7.89 6.88 -14.29
N VAL A 111 8.59 5.97 -14.99
CA VAL A 111 9.79 5.28 -14.46
C VAL A 111 11.09 6.06 -14.67
N GLY A 112 11.06 7.22 -15.33
CA GLY A 112 12.26 8.05 -15.58
C GLY A 112 13.35 7.40 -16.43
N GLY A 113 13.01 6.38 -17.23
CA GLY A 113 13.97 5.59 -18.00
C GLY A 113 14.75 4.55 -17.19
N GLU A 114 14.42 4.37 -15.91
CA GLU A 114 15.14 3.49 -14.97
C GLU A 114 14.20 2.42 -14.38
N PRO A 115 13.68 1.48 -15.19
CA PRO A 115 12.67 0.50 -14.75
C PRO A 115 13.15 -0.40 -13.61
N ALA A 116 14.43 -0.77 -13.58
CA ALA A 116 15.03 -1.53 -12.48
C ALA A 116 15.00 -0.74 -11.16
N ALA A 117 15.30 0.56 -11.20
CA ALA A 117 15.24 1.43 -10.03
C ALA A 117 13.79 1.63 -9.55
N ALA A 118 12.84 1.78 -10.48
CA ALA A 118 11.42 1.85 -10.17
C ALA A 118 10.93 0.57 -9.50
N PHE A 119 11.26 -0.60 -10.06
CA PHE A 119 10.96 -1.90 -9.46
C PHE A 119 11.50 -2.01 -8.03
N TRP A 120 12.79 -1.73 -7.83
CA TRP A 120 13.42 -1.81 -6.51
C TRP A 120 12.73 -0.88 -5.51
N THR A 121 12.41 0.34 -5.94
CA THR A 121 11.77 1.36 -5.11
C THR A 121 10.35 0.95 -4.72
N ILE A 122 9.55 0.41 -5.63
CA ILE A 122 8.20 -0.09 -5.33
C ILE A 122 8.28 -1.29 -4.38
N LYS A 123 9.19 -2.24 -4.66
CA LYS A 123 9.37 -3.45 -3.85
C LYS A 123 9.77 -3.15 -2.41
N HIS A 124 10.68 -2.19 -2.21
CA HIS A 124 11.27 -1.95 -0.90
C HIS A 124 10.76 -0.68 -0.19
N GLY A 125 10.03 0.17 -0.89
CA GLY A 125 9.69 1.51 -0.42
C GLY A 125 10.93 2.36 -0.16
N ILE A 126 10.75 3.49 0.52
CA ILE A 126 11.87 4.35 0.93
C ILE A 126 11.80 4.56 2.43
N LYS A 127 12.87 4.14 3.12
CA LYS A 127 12.99 4.25 4.58
C LYS A 127 12.85 5.71 5.02
N ALA A 128 12.16 5.92 6.14
CA ALA A 128 11.89 7.24 6.73
C ALA A 128 11.10 8.17 5.80
N THR A 129 10.18 7.60 5.01
CA THR A 129 9.19 8.32 4.21
C THR A 129 7.83 7.64 4.37
N GLY A 130 6.78 8.20 3.76
CA GLY A 130 5.47 7.55 3.67
C GLY A 130 5.37 6.41 2.66
N MET A 131 6.43 6.09 1.91
CA MET A 131 6.40 5.05 0.87
C MET A 131 6.62 3.65 1.46
N PRO A 132 5.59 2.76 1.46
CA PRO A 132 5.69 1.43 2.04
C PRO A 132 6.48 0.45 1.16
N ALA A 133 6.94 -0.64 1.77
CA ALA A 133 7.63 -1.74 1.08
C ALA A 133 6.64 -2.78 0.54
N TRP A 134 6.15 -2.59 -0.69
CA TRP A 134 5.09 -3.43 -1.27
C TRP A 134 5.49 -4.89 -1.48
N GLY A 135 6.79 -5.19 -1.65
CA GLY A 135 7.30 -6.54 -1.76
C GLY A 135 7.08 -7.43 -0.53
N LYS A 136 6.55 -6.88 0.57
CA LYS A 136 6.09 -7.66 1.72
C LYS A 136 4.74 -8.34 1.49
N SER A 137 3.92 -7.79 0.62
CA SER A 137 2.54 -8.23 0.37
C SER A 137 2.23 -8.43 -1.11
N MET A 138 3.16 -8.15 -2.02
CA MET A 138 2.98 -8.24 -3.47
C MET A 138 4.12 -9.01 -4.12
N GLY A 139 3.78 -9.98 -4.98
CA GLY A 139 4.74 -10.72 -5.80
C GLY A 139 5.43 -9.85 -6.87
N ASP A 140 6.63 -10.25 -7.29
CA ASP A 140 7.48 -9.47 -8.20
C ASP A 140 6.80 -9.26 -9.57
N GLU A 141 6.05 -10.24 -10.06
CA GLU A 141 5.30 -10.17 -11.30
C GLU A 141 4.25 -9.05 -11.31
N TYR A 142 3.63 -8.78 -10.16
CA TYR A 142 2.64 -7.71 -10.00
C TYR A 142 3.32 -6.33 -9.90
N ILE A 143 4.49 -6.27 -9.26
CA ILE A 143 5.32 -5.06 -9.20
C ILE A 143 5.82 -4.71 -10.60
N TRP A 144 6.28 -5.70 -11.38
CA TRP A 144 6.65 -5.49 -12.79
C TRP A 144 5.46 -5.02 -13.63
N GLY A 145 4.24 -5.47 -13.31
CA GLY A 145 3.00 -4.90 -13.84
C GLY A 145 2.93 -3.39 -13.65
N ILE A 146 3.12 -2.91 -12.42
CA ILE A 146 3.11 -1.48 -12.10
C ILE A 146 4.22 -0.75 -12.86
N VAL A 147 5.44 -1.30 -12.91
CA VAL A 147 6.57 -0.69 -13.65
C VAL A 147 6.27 -0.57 -15.14
N ALA A 148 5.74 -1.63 -15.76
CA ALA A 148 5.34 -1.62 -17.17
C ALA A 148 4.26 -0.57 -17.44
N PHE A 149 3.29 -0.43 -16.54
CA PHE A 149 2.28 0.62 -16.62
C PHE A 149 2.87 2.03 -16.47
N LEU A 150 3.77 2.23 -15.49
CA LEU A 150 4.42 3.53 -15.24
C LEU A 150 5.29 3.99 -16.41
N ASP A 151 5.83 3.06 -17.20
CA ASP A 151 6.59 3.37 -18.42
C ASP A 151 5.72 4.05 -19.48
N GLN A 152 4.42 3.72 -19.51
CA GLN A 152 3.45 4.26 -20.47
C GLN A 152 2.65 5.45 -19.90
N LEU A 153 2.54 5.55 -18.58
CA LEU A 153 1.67 6.50 -17.88
C LEU A 153 1.85 7.97 -18.32
N PRO A 154 3.06 8.51 -18.53
CA PRO A 154 3.23 9.90 -18.92
C PRO A 154 2.64 10.27 -20.27
N GLU A 155 2.40 9.29 -21.14
CA GLU A 155 1.82 9.47 -22.47
C GLU A 155 0.28 9.32 -22.48
N MET A 156 -0.31 8.91 -21.35
CA MET A 156 -1.75 8.65 -21.27
C MET A 156 -2.56 9.90 -20.92
N ASN A 157 -3.64 10.11 -21.66
CA ASN A 157 -4.68 11.05 -21.27
C ASN A 157 -5.66 10.44 -20.24
N PRO A 158 -6.51 11.26 -19.58
CA PRO A 158 -7.45 10.78 -18.57
C PRO A 158 -8.43 9.71 -19.08
N GLU A 159 -8.86 9.80 -20.33
CA GLU A 159 -9.81 8.85 -20.93
C GLU A 159 -9.16 7.47 -21.14
N GLN A 160 -7.94 7.45 -21.68
CA GLN A 160 -7.14 6.24 -21.88
C GLN A 160 -6.84 5.56 -20.54
N TYR A 161 -6.42 6.33 -19.54
CA TYR A 161 -6.17 5.84 -18.19
C TYR A 161 -7.42 5.16 -17.60
N LYS A 162 -8.58 5.86 -17.63
CA LYS A 162 -9.84 5.33 -17.10
C LYS A 162 -10.28 4.05 -17.81
N ALA A 163 -10.17 4.01 -19.14
CA ALA A 163 -10.53 2.83 -19.93
C ALA A 163 -9.63 1.62 -19.58
N LEU A 164 -8.32 1.85 -19.44
CA LEU A 164 -7.38 0.79 -19.10
C LEU A 164 -7.64 0.24 -17.69
N VAL A 165 -7.82 1.13 -16.70
CA VAL A 165 -8.15 0.74 -15.32
C VAL A 165 -9.48 -0.02 -15.25
N ALA A 166 -10.52 0.47 -15.94
CA ALA A 166 -11.83 -0.18 -15.93
C ALA A 166 -11.79 -1.62 -16.46
N THR A 167 -10.88 -1.92 -17.39
CA THR A 167 -10.75 -3.26 -17.93
C THR A 167 -9.78 -4.15 -17.13
N SER A 168 -8.97 -3.59 -16.23
CA SER A 168 -7.85 -4.26 -15.55
C SER A 168 -8.20 -5.49 -14.73
N GLY A 169 -9.46 -5.61 -14.29
CA GLY A 169 -9.89 -6.66 -13.35
C GLY A 169 -9.69 -6.29 -11.88
N GLY A 170 -9.21 -5.08 -11.57
CA GLY A 170 -9.00 -4.60 -10.20
C GLY A 170 -7.55 -4.68 -9.76
N HIS A 171 -7.33 -4.78 -8.44
CA HIS A 171 -5.99 -4.94 -7.87
C HIS A 171 -5.76 -6.39 -7.41
N GLN A 172 -4.55 -6.90 -7.60
CA GLN A 172 -4.13 -8.26 -7.28
C GLN A 172 -2.66 -8.27 -6.86
N HIS A 173 -2.36 -8.97 -5.78
CA HIS A 173 -1.01 -9.05 -5.23
C HIS A 173 -0.41 -10.46 -5.23
N GLY A 174 -1.20 -11.48 -5.62
CA GLY A 174 -0.81 -12.88 -5.55
C GLY A 174 -1.09 -13.55 -4.20
N GLY A 175 -1.97 -12.99 -3.37
CA GLY A 175 -2.39 -13.58 -2.10
C GLY A 175 -1.62 -13.09 -0.86
N GLY A 176 -0.93 -11.95 -0.96
CA GLY A 176 -0.25 -11.30 0.17
C GLY A 176 -1.02 -10.11 0.76
N GLU A 177 -2.16 -9.77 0.17
CA GLU A 177 -3.09 -8.76 0.66
C GLU A 177 -3.71 -9.17 2.00
N SER A 178 -3.89 -8.19 2.90
CA SER A 178 -4.70 -8.42 4.10
C SER A 178 -6.18 -8.29 3.75
N ASP A 179 -7.00 -9.24 4.20
CA ASP A 179 -8.44 -9.06 4.24
C ASP A 179 -8.74 -7.87 5.15
N MET A 180 -9.14 -6.75 4.55
CA MET A 180 -9.67 -5.62 5.31
C MET A 180 -11.01 -6.07 5.87
N HIS A 181 -11.03 -6.54 7.12
CA HIS A 181 -12.27 -6.82 7.82
C HIS A 181 -13.09 -5.53 7.84
N ASN A 182 -14.30 -5.63 7.31
CA ASN A 182 -15.21 -4.49 7.23
C ASN A 182 -15.61 -4.08 8.66
N HIS A 183 -15.05 -3.00 9.20
CA HIS A 183 -15.35 -2.50 10.54
C HIS A 183 -16.68 -1.71 10.61
N GLU A 184 -17.51 -1.75 9.57
CA GLU A 184 -18.82 -1.09 9.51
C GLU A 184 -19.82 -1.56 10.60
N GLY A 185 -19.51 -2.61 11.37
CA GLY A 185 -20.37 -3.15 12.44
C GLY A 185 -19.89 -2.94 13.89
N GLN A 186 -18.73 -2.33 14.16
CA GLN A 186 -18.19 -2.22 15.54
C GLN A 186 -18.55 -0.92 16.26
N HIS A 187 -19.35 -0.05 15.63
CA HIS A 187 -19.93 1.13 16.26
C HIS A 187 -21.45 1.05 16.26
N GLY A 188 -22.01 0.08 16.98
CA GLY A 188 -23.45 -0.06 17.12
C GLY A 188 -23.85 -0.98 18.27
N GLY A 189 -24.11 -0.39 19.44
CA GLY A 189 -24.85 -1.06 20.51
C GLY A 189 -24.10 -1.20 21.82
N SER A 190 -23.99 -0.11 22.58
CA SER A 190 -24.11 -0.18 24.03
C SER A 190 -25.54 -0.63 24.37
N GLY A 191 -25.79 -1.92 24.23
CA GLY A 191 -26.99 -2.60 24.69
C GLY A 191 -26.69 -3.21 26.04
N HIS A 192 -27.36 -2.67 27.07
CA HIS A 192 -27.43 -3.25 28.39
C HIS A 192 -27.70 -4.77 28.31
N ALA A 193 -26.80 -5.58 28.87
CA ALA A 193 -27.12 -6.93 29.30
C ALA A 193 -27.00 -6.92 30.83
N GLU A 194 -28.16 -7.10 31.45
CA GLU A 194 -28.38 -7.17 32.89
C GLU A 194 -27.50 -8.25 33.53
N HIS A 195 -26.99 -7.93 34.72
CA HIS A 195 -26.41 -8.91 35.64
C HIS A 195 -27.52 -9.85 36.12
N GLY A 196 -27.50 -11.09 35.64
CA GLY A 196 -28.24 -12.21 36.21
C GLY A 196 -27.31 -13.08 37.05
N ASP A 197 -27.64 -13.20 38.34
CA ASP A 197 -27.03 -14.11 39.30
C ASP A 197 -27.04 -15.56 38.82
N HIS A 198 -25.91 -16.27 38.97
CA HIS A 198 -25.89 -17.70 39.24
C HIS A 198 -24.64 -18.06 40.07
N ASP A 199 -24.92 -18.49 41.29
CA ASP A 199 -23.99 -19.09 42.25
C ASP A 199 -23.50 -20.49 41.82
N GLU A 200 -22.29 -20.80 42.31
CA GLU A 200 -21.68 -22.11 42.61
C GLU A 200 -21.45 -23.16 41.49
N ALA A 201 -20.19 -23.49 41.21
CA ALA A 201 -19.49 -24.62 41.87
C ALA A 201 -18.06 -24.85 41.31
N ALA A 202 -17.20 -25.38 42.19
CA ALA A 202 -15.84 -25.88 42.01
C ALA A 202 -15.65 -26.75 40.74
N ASP A 203 -14.46 -26.89 40.14
CA ASP A 203 -13.28 -27.50 40.77
C ASP A 203 -12.01 -27.27 39.94
N ASN A 204 -10.86 -27.33 40.61
CA ASN A 204 -9.54 -27.44 40.00
C ASN A 204 -9.39 -28.80 39.32
N ASP A 205 -8.67 -28.84 38.18
CA ASP A 205 -7.55 -29.77 38.03
C ASP A 205 -6.75 -29.50 36.74
N HIS A 206 -5.43 -29.47 36.91
CA HIS A 206 -4.35 -30.08 36.11
C HIS A 206 -4.61 -30.44 34.63
N ALA A 207 -3.70 -30.34 33.67
CA ALA A 207 -2.30 -29.97 33.57
C ALA A 207 -1.93 -30.10 32.07
N GLN A 208 -0.80 -29.49 31.69
CA GLN A 208 0.17 -29.92 30.67
C GLN A 208 -0.31 -30.79 29.49
N ALA A 209 -0.03 -30.36 28.26
CA ALA A 209 1.19 -30.75 27.55
C ALA A 209 1.20 -30.21 26.12
N ALA A 210 2.36 -29.70 25.73
CA ALA A 210 2.72 -29.40 24.35
C ALA A 210 2.75 -30.67 23.50
N HIS A 211 2.36 -30.57 22.22
CA HIS A 211 2.96 -31.38 21.16
C HIS A 211 3.05 -30.57 19.86
N ASP A 212 4.28 -30.20 19.56
CA ASP A 212 4.83 -30.01 18.22
C ASP A 212 4.59 -31.27 17.36
N HIS A 213 4.38 -31.10 16.05
CA HIS A 213 5.08 -31.80 14.96
C HIS A 213 4.31 -31.72 13.62
N GLY A 214 5.03 -31.24 12.60
CA GLY A 214 5.20 -32.02 11.35
C GLY A 214 4.26 -31.71 10.18
N ALA A 215 4.81 -31.02 9.17
CA ALA A 215 4.40 -31.12 7.77
C ALA A 215 5.17 -32.28 7.07
N PRO A 216 4.93 -32.58 5.77
CA PRO A 216 3.70 -33.06 5.10
C PRO A 216 3.96 -34.45 4.45
N PRO A 217 3.08 -34.96 3.55
CA PRO A 217 3.57 -35.13 2.17
C PRO A 217 2.54 -34.85 1.06
N ALA A 218 3.06 -34.81 -0.16
CA ALA A 218 2.40 -34.51 -1.42
C ALA A 218 1.66 -35.69 -2.07
N GLY A 219 0.68 -35.36 -2.92
CA GLY A 219 0.39 -36.05 -4.18
C GLY A 219 -0.88 -36.90 -4.23
N ALA A 220 -1.91 -36.42 -4.96
CA ALA A 220 -2.51 -37.12 -6.11
C ALA A 220 -3.79 -36.43 -6.59
N THR A 221 -3.89 -36.33 -7.90
CA THR A 221 -5.00 -35.89 -8.76
C THR A 221 -6.29 -36.69 -8.58
N GLN A 222 -7.45 -36.03 -8.71
CA GLN A 222 -8.60 -36.57 -9.46
C GLN A 222 -9.66 -35.51 -9.74
N ALA A 223 -10.14 -35.52 -11.00
CA ALA A 223 -11.26 -34.78 -11.53
C ALA A 223 -12.59 -35.44 -11.16
N ALA A 224 -13.66 -34.65 -11.05
CA ALA A 224 -15.02 -35.13 -11.18
C ALA A 224 -15.92 -33.99 -11.68
N ASP A 225 -16.37 -34.16 -12.93
CA ASP A 225 -17.49 -33.46 -13.56
C ASP A 225 -18.81 -33.73 -12.82
N HIS A 226 -19.70 -32.74 -12.75
CA HIS A 226 -21.13 -32.99 -12.65
C HIS A 226 -21.93 -32.03 -13.53
N HIS A 227 -22.67 -32.67 -14.44
CA HIS A 227 -23.63 -32.13 -15.40
C HIS A 227 -24.89 -31.56 -14.74
N GLY A 228 -25.56 -30.65 -15.46
CA GLY A 228 -26.94 -30.25 -15.22
C GLY A 228 -27.43 -29.21 -16.23
N ASP A 229 -27.75 -29.65 -17.45
CA ASP A 229 -28.37 -28.86 -18.51
C ASP A 229 -29.77 -28.34 -18.12
N HIS A 230 -30.06 -27.07 -18.43
CA HIS A 230 -31.40 -26.65 -18.84
C HIS A 230 -31.31 -25.62 -19.98
N ASN A 231 -31.92 -26.00 -21.09
CA ASN A 231 -32.01 -25.26 -22.35
C ASN A 231 -33.47 -24.79 -22.49
N ALA A 232 -33.71 -23.49 -22.71
CA ALA A 232 -34.84 -22.98 -23.49
C ALA A 232 -34.68 -21.48 -23.76
N ALA A 233 -34.81 -21.13 -25.03
CA ALA A 233 -34.74 -19.81 -25.62
C ALA A 233 -35.90 -18.89 -25.22
N GLU A 234 -35.69 -17.57 -25.25
CA GLU A 234 -36.20 -16.63 -26.27
C GLU A 234 -35.97 -15.17 -25.85
N ALA A 235 -36.15 -14.25 -26.80
CA ALA A 235 -35.45 -12.98 -26.94
C ALA A 235 -36.17 -11.73 -26.36
N HIS A 236 -35.40 -10.63 -26.36
CA HIS A 236 -35.76 -9.20 -26.29
C HIS A 236 -36.12 -8.59 -24.93
N SER A 237 -35.29 -7.65 -24.45
CA SER A 237 -35.60 -6.21 -24.44
C SER A 237 -34.54 -5.37 -23.69
N ASP A 238 -34.17 -4.25 -24.31
CA ASP A 238 -33.37 -3.17 -23.74
C ASP A 238 -34.03 -2.52 -22.51
N ALA A 239 -33.31 -2.41 -21.39
CA ALA A 239 -33.49 -1.32 -20.42
C ALA A 239 -32.29 -1.20 -19.46
N HIS A 240 -31.59 -0.08 -19.54
CA HIS A 240 -30.67 0.39 -18.49
C HIS A 240 -31.41 0.56 -17.15
N PRO A 241 -30.84 0.18 -15.99
CA PRO A 241 -31.34 0.67 -14.72
C PRO A 241 -30.94 2.15 -14.58
N LYS A 242 -31.94 3.04 -14.61
CA LYS A 242 -31.76 4.45 -14.23
C LYS A 242 -31.37 4.53 -12.75
N SER A 243 -30.34 5.32 -12.46
CA SER A 243 -29.95 5.75 -11.11
C SER A 243 -31.20 6.17 -10.32
N SER A 244 -31.49 5.51 -9.21
CA SER A 244 -32.57 5.87 -8.31
C SER A 244 -32.02 6.70 -7.15
N THR A 245 -32.50 7.93 -7.04
CA THR A 245 -32.24 8.85 -5.94
C THR A 245 -32.86 8.28 -4.66
N LYS A 246 -32.07 8.18 -3.57
CA LYS A 246 -32.59 7.83 -2.24
C LYS A 246 -32.78 9.12 -1.42
N THR A 247 -34.01 9.35 -0.98
CA THR A 247 -34.38 10.43 -0.05
C THR A 247 -34.61 9.85 1.34
N HIS A 248 -34.07 10.48 2.37
CA HIS A 248 -34.39 10.15 3.75
C HIS A 248 -34.74 11.41 4.55
N VAL A 249 -35.60 11.22 5.55
CA VAL A 249 -36.14 12.29 6.39
C VAL A 249 -35.54 12.17 7.78
N HIS A 250 -34.93 13.26 8.26
CA HIS A 250 -34.35 13.31 9.59
C HIS A 250 -35.44 13.56 10.65
N LYS A 251 -35.12 13.28 11.93
CA LYS A 251 -36.05 13.47 13.06
C LYS A 251 -36.54 14.92 13.24
N ASP A 252 -35.88 15.89 12.61
CA ASP A 252 -36.30 17.30 12.58
C ASP A 252 -37.23 17.64 11.39
N GLY A 253 -37.64 16.63 10.61
CA GLY A 253 -38.56 16.75 9.48
C GLY A 253 -37.92 17.24 8.19
N LYS A 254 -36.60 17.37 8.12
CA LYS A 254 -35.91 17.80 6.89
C LYS A 254 -35.56 16.61 6.01
N GLU A 255 -35.88 16.72 4.72
CA GLU A 255 -35.57 15.71 3.72
C GLU A 255 -34.23 15.99 3.05
N HIS A 256 -33.39 14.97 2.93
CA HIS A 256 -32.13 15.03 2.20
C HIS A 256 -32.11 13.95 1.12
N THR A 257 -31.82 14.37 -0.11
CA THR A 257 -31.79 13.51 -1.30
C THR A 257 -30.37 13.42 -1.82
N HIS A 258 -29.86 12.20 -1.97
CA HIS A 258 -28.54 11.94 -2.55
C HIS A 258 -28.70 11.34 -3.95
N ALA A 259 -28.04 11.96 -4.92
CA ALA A 259 -27.80 11.35 -6.23
C ALA A 259 -26.53 10.51 -6.15
N ASN A 260 -26.58 9.27 -6.67
CA ASN A 260 -25.39 8.45 -6.89
C ASN A 260 -24.55 9.01 -8.03
#